data_AF-A0A4U3JYB7-F1
#
_entry.id   AF-A0A4U3JYB7-F1
#
_cell.length_a   1.000
_cell.length_b   1.000
_cell.length_c   1.000
_cell.angle_alpha   90.00
_cell.angle_beta   90.00
_cell.angle_gamma   90.00
#
_symmetry.space_group_name_H-M   'P 1'
#
loop_
_entity.id
_entity.type
_entity.pdbx_description
1 polymer ?
#
loop_
_entity_poly.entity_id
_entity_poly.type
_entity_poly.pdbx_seq_one_letter_code
_entity_poly.pdbx_strand_id
1 'polypeptide(L)'
;MKVINSKKFFFSVFFLIYVVLLVLNFLTPLIADDFAYIYKTEGFHTIFHDEYLQYITQNGRSVAHILVRFFLLLPKFIFNFLNPLVFLIISYLIYIMTNFSNQKWNTVRFLLIIILIFLFIPQFGETILWETGSFNYLWTFGIMLLFVSKFHFAVINNDKMKSSWQIIYMFFLGIVAGWC
;
A
#
# COMPACT_ATOMS: atom_id res chain seq x y z
N MET A 1 0.02 -21.14 -25.40
CA MET A 1 -0.33 -19.70 -25.47
C MET A 1 0.98 -18.91 -25.43
N LYS A 2 1.35 -18.15 -26.48
CA LYS A 2 2.56 -17.30 -26.43
C LYS A 2 2.31 -16.20 -25.42
N VAL A 3 2.85 -16.36 -24.21
CA VAL A 3 2.74 -15.34 -23.15
C VAL A 3 3.35 -14.04 -23.68
N ILE A 4 2.60 -12.94 -23.62
CA ILE A 4 3.04 -11.63 -24.12
C ILE A 4 4.13 -11.09 -23.18
N ASN A 5 5.36 -11.50 -23.47
CA ASN A 5 6.54 -11.32 -22.60
C ASN A 5 7.37 -10.07 -22.95
N SER A 6 6.71 -9.00 -23.39
CA SER A 6 7.39 -7.75 -23.76
C SER A 6 7.46 -6.80 -22.57
N LYS A 7 8.68 -6.41 -22.18
CA LYS A 7 8.92 -5.37 -21.16
C LYS A 7 8.15 -4.09 -21.48
N LYS A 8 8.18 -3.65 -22.75
CA LYS A 8 7.46 -2.44 -23.20
C LYS A 8 5.96 -2.58 -22.95
N PHE A 9 5.38 -3.71 -23.36
CA PHE A 9 3.95 -3.97 -23.17
C PHE A 9 3.55 -4.03 -21.70
N PHE A 10 4.37 -4.69 -20.86
CA PHE A 10 4.15 -4.74 -19.41
C PHE A 10 4.07 -3.34 -18.79
N PHE A 11 5.04 -2.46 -19.11
CA PHE A 11 5.03 -1.09 -18.59
C PHE A 11 3.91 -0.23 -19.19
N SER A 12 3.51 -0.46 -20.44
CA SER A 12 2.32 0.20 -21.01
C SER A 12 1.04 -0.16 -20.26
N VAL A 13 0.86 -1.44 -19.91
CA VAL A 13 -0.28 -1.89 -19.09
C VAL A 13 -0.21 -1.32 -17.68
N PHE A 14 0.96 -1.34 -17.05
CA PHE A 14 1.19 -0.74 -15.74
C PHE A 14 0.82 0.75 -15.72
N PHE A 15 1.25 1.51 -16.73
CA PHE A 15 0.93 2.93 -16.87
C PHE A 15 -0.57 3.15 -17.13
N LEU A 16 -1.21 2.32 -17.96
CA LEU A 16 -2.65 2.43 -18.20
C LEU A 16 -3.44 2.23 -16.90
N ILE A 17 -3.09 1.21 -16.09
CA ILE A 17 -3.74 0.98 -14.80
C ILE A 17 -3.51 2.16 -13.85
N TYR A 18 -2.30 2.71 -13.83
CA TYR A 18 -1.99 3.91 -13.06
C TYR A 18 -2.93 5.06 -13.42
N VAL A 19 -3.09 5.36 -14.71
CA VAL A 19 -3.96 6.45 -15.20
C VAL A 19 -5.41 6.21 -14.81
N VAL A 20 -5.91 4.98 -14.96
CA VAL A 20 -7.30 4.64 -14.56
C VAL A 20 -7.50 4.88 -13.07
N LEU A 21 -6.61 4.36 -12.22
CA LEU A 21 -6.70 4.55 -10.77
C LEU A 21 -6.50 6.01 -10.36
N LEU A 22 -5.65 6.75 -11.05
CA LEU A 22 -5.45 8.18 -10.83
C LEU A 22 -6.75 8.95 -11.06
N VAL A 23 -7.43 8.71 -12.18
CA VAL A 23 -8.74 9.31 -12.47
C VAL A 23 -9.75 8.95 -11.37
N LEU A 24 -9.82 7.68 -10.97
CA LEU A 24 -10.72 7.24 -9.90
C LEU A 24 -10.41 7.90 -8.55
N ASN A 25 -9.14 8.12 -8.21
CA ASN A 25 -8.75 8.85 -7.00
C ASN A 25 -9.20 10.31 -7.05
N PHE A 26 -9.04 11.00 -8.18
CA PHE A 26 -9.55 12.37 -8.34
C PHE A 26 -11.09 12.47 -8.32
N LEU A 27 -11.79 11.41 -8.72
CA LEU A 27 -13.24 11.31 -8.61
C LEU A 27 -13.73 10.95 -7.20
N THR A 28 -12.84 10.54 -6.30
CA THR A 28 -13.18 10.16 -4.93
C THR A 28 -12.99 11.37 -4.00
N PRO A 29 -14.07 11.99 -3.49
CA PRO A 29 -13.96 13.14 -2.62
C PRO A 29 -13.52 12.75 -1.20
N LEU A 30 -13.22 13.76 -0.38
CA LEU A 30 -13.12 13.58 1.06
C LEU A 30 -14.50 13.23 1.63
N ILE A 31 -14.58 12.20 2.45
CA ILE A 31 -15.82 11.68 3.01
C ILE A 31 -15.62 11.13 4.42
N ALA A 32 -16.72 11.01 5.17
CA ALA A 32 -16.79 10.31 6.46
C ALA A 32 -15.66 10.74 7.43
N ASP A 33 -14.82 9.79 7.84
CA ASP A 33 -13.76 9.98 8.83
C ASP A 33 -12.71 11.02 8.41
N ASP A 34 -12.55 11.32 7.11
CA ASP A 34 -11.62 12.35 6.65
C ASP A 34 -11.89 13.69 7.36
N PHE A 35 -13.17 14.08 7.45
CA PHE A 35 -13.55 15.31 8.14
C PHE A 35 -13.30 15.22 9.65
N ALA A 36 -13.57 14.07 10.25
CA ALA A 36 -13.31 13.85 11.67
C ALA A 36 -11.82 14.01 12.01
N TYR A 37 -10.93 13.51 11.15
CA TYR A 37 -9.48 13.68 11.31
C TYR A 37 -9.02 15.11 11.05
N ILE A 38 -9.56 15.79 10.04
CA ILE A 38 -9.27 17.21 9.77
C ILE A 38 -9.63 18.08 10.98
N TYR A 39 -10.78 17.84 11.63
CA TYR A 39 -11.19 18.60 12.81
C TYR A 39 -10.40 18.26 14.08
N LYS A 40 -9.90 17.03 14.20
CA LYS A 40 -9.15 16.57 15.38
C LYS A 40 -7.67 16.93 15.34
N THR A 41 -7.13 17.29 14.18
CA THR A 41 -5.69 17.54 14.02
C THR A 41 -5.45 18.94 13.47
N GLU A 42 -4.99 19.82 14.36
CA GLU A 42 -4.75 21.24 14.05
C GLU A 42 -3.56 21.44 13.11
N GLY A 43 -2.55 20.58 13.19
CA GLY A 43 -1.39 20.66 12.32
C GLY A 43 -0.37 19.55 12.52
N PHE A 44 0.73 19.61 11.76
CA PHE A 44 1.75 18.54 11.77
C PHE A 44 2.36 18.27 13.14
N HIS A 45 2.40 19.28 14.01
CA HIS A 45 2.96 19.18 15.35
C HIS A 45 2.04 18.47 16.34
N THR A 46 0.72 18.40 16.09
CA THR A 46 -0.24 17.73 16.98
C THR A 46 -0.44 16.25 16.63
N ILE A 47 -0.02 15.81 15.42
CA ILE A 47 -0.28 14.44 14.91
C ILE A 47 0.01 13.35 15.95
N PHE A 48 1.20 13.37 16.58
CA PHE A 48 1.58 12.34 17.55
C PHE A 48 0.78 12.41 18.85
N HIS A 49 0.43 13.62 19.29
CA HIS A 49 -0.41 13.82 20.46
C HIS A 49 -1.84 13.32 20.19
N ASP A 50 -2.41 13.68 19.04
CA ASP A 50 -3.77 13.29 18.64
C ASP A 50 -3.86 11.78 18.41
N GLU A 51 -2.79 11.17 17.87
CA GLU A 51 -2.70 9.72 17.74
C GLU A 51 -2.57 9.04 19.10
N TYR A 52 -1.76 9.58 20.02
CA TYR A 52 -1.66 9.03 21.36
C TYR A 52 -3.02 8.99 22.07
N LEU A 53 -3.79 10.08 21.97
CA LEU A 53 -5.14 10.14 22.52
C LEU A 53 -6.07 9.12 21.86
N GLN A 54 -5.99 8.94 20.54
CA GLN A 54 -6.77 7.92 19.85
C GLN A 54 -6.36 6.50 20.25
N TYR A 55 -5.06 6.24 20.39
CA TYR A 55 -4.51 4.95 20.75
C TYR A 55 -5.08 4.44 22.09
N ILE A 56 -5.13 5.33 23.09
CA ILE A 56 -5.63 4.96 24.43
C ILE A 56 -7.16 4.95 24.53
N THR A 57 -7.89 5.53 23.58
CA THR A 57 -9.36 5.66 23.65
C THR A 57 -10.13 4.82 22.62
N GLN A 58 -9.51 4.43 21.50
CA GLN A 58 -10.21 3.81 20.37
C GLN A 58 -9.56 2.52 19.88
N ASN A 59 -8.39 2.59 19.25
CA ASN A 59 -7.73 1.43 18.63
C ASN A 59 -6.22 1.65 18.43
N GLY A 60 -5.47 0.57 18.17
CA GLY A 60 -4.00 0.59 18.10
C GLY A 60 -3.36 0.79 16.71
N ARG A 61 -4.11 1.15 15.66
CA ARG A 61 -3.61 1.25 14.27
C ARG A 61 -2.84 2.54 14.01
N SER A 62 -1.81 2.79 14.81
CA SER A 62 -1.15 4.09 14.85
C SER A 62 -0.44 4.44 13.56
N VAL A 63 0.11 3.47 12.83
CA VAL A 63 0.75 3.78 11.54
C VAL A 63 -0.27 4.29 10.53
N ALA A 64 -1.44 3.65 10.44
CA ALA A 64 -2.52 4.09 9.57
C ALA A 64 -2.91 5.53 9.91
N HIS A 65 -3.23 5.78 11.19
CA HIS A 65 -3.82 7.03 11.63
C HIS A 65 -2.84 8.20 11.69
N ILE A 66 -1.54 7.95 11.86
CA ILE A 66 -0.48 8.95 11.66
C ILE A 66 -0.42 9.36 10.19
N LEU A 67 -0.45 8.40 9.26
CA LEU A 67 -0.43 8.68 7.82
C LEU A 67 -1.68 9.44 7.37
N VAL A 68 -2.87 9.03 7.84
CA VAL A 68 -4.14 9.72 7.58
C VAL A 68 -4.04 11.20 7.96
N ARG A 69 -3.66 11.49 9.21
CA ARG A 69 -3.51 12.88 9.69
C ARG A 69 -2.48 13.65 8.89
N PHE A 70 -1.33 13.05 8.60
CA PHE A 70 -0.28 13.69 7.81
C PHE A 70 -0.78 14.09 6.41
N PHE A 71 -1.48 13.18 5.72
CA PHE A 71 -1.95 13.42 4.35
C PHE A 71 -3.18 14.34 4.28
N LEU A 72 -4.08 14.29 5.27
CA LEU A 72 -5.23 15.19 5.32
C LEU A 72 -4.85 16.64 5.60
N LEU A 73 -3.67 16.90 6.18
CA LEU A 73 -3.09 18.25 6.28
C LEU A 73 -2.47 18.74 4.96
N LEU A 74 -2.25 17.84 4.01
CA LEU A 74 -1.75 18.16 2.69
C LEU A 74 -2.89 18.38 1.69
N PRO A 75 -2.64 19.09 0.58
CA PRO A 75 -3.60 19.13 -0.52
C PRO A 75 -3.94 17.73 -1.04
N LYS A 76 -5.25 17.41 -1.13
CA LYS A 76 -5.80 16.12 -1.59
C LYS A 76 -5.16 15.54 -2.85
N PHE A 77 -4.74 16.41 -3.79
CA PHE A 77 -4.10 15.95 -5.03
C PHE A 77 -2.81 15.15 -4.79
N ILE A 78 -2.08 15.41 -3.69
CA ILE A 78 -0.86 14.68 -3.34
C ILE A 78 -1.19 13.21 -3.07
N PHE A 79 -2.23 12.95 -2.26
CA PHE A 79 -2.75 11.60 -2.07
C PHE A 79 -3.19 10.99 -3.41
N ASN A 80 -3.94 11.73 -4.22
CA ASN A 80 -4.48 11.20 -5.48
C ASN A 80 -3.40 10.73 -6.45
N PHE A 81 -2.23 11.38 -6.49
CA PHE A 81 -1.09 10.93 -7.29
C PHE A 81 -0.34 9.74 -6.67
N LEU A 82 -0.16 9.72 -5.35
CA LEU A 82 0.65 8.70 -4.67
C LEU A 82 -0.10 7.39 -4.48
N ASN A 83 -1.40 7.44 -4.21
CA ASN A 83 -2.18 6.27 -3.87
C ASN A 83 -2.24 5.19 -4.98
N PRO A 84 -2.47 5.55 -6.27
CA PRO A 84 -2.34 4.60 -7.37
C PRO A 84 -0.95 3.98 -7.53
N LEU A 85 0.12 4.72 -7.21
CA LEU A 85 1.48 4.19 -7.24
C LEU A 85 1.66 3.11 -6.16
N VAL A 86 1.16 3.36 -4.95
CA VAL A 86 1.20 2.39 -3.85
C VAL A 86 0.45 1.12 -4.22
N PHE A 87 -0.76 1.24 -4.78
CA PHE A 87 -1.52 0.08 -5.29
C PHE A 87 -0.71 -0.76 -6.29
N LEU A 88 -0.04 -0.10 -7.24
CA LEU A 88 0.76 -0.78 -8.25
C LEU A 88 2.04 -1.39 -7.68
N ILE A 89 2.70 -0.74 -6.73
CA ILE A 89 3.87 -1.29 -6.02
C ILE A 89 3.48 -2.56 -5.28
N ILE A 90 2.35 -2.55 -4.58
CA ILE A 90 1.82 -3.72 -3.87
C ILE A 90 1.47 -4.84 -4.85
N SER A 91 0.74 -4.53 -5.91
CA SER A 91 0.39 -5.50 -6.95
C SER A 91 1.62 -6.10 -7.62
N TYR A 92 2.66 -5.28 -7.84
CA TYR A 92 3.94 -5.73 -8.39
C TYR A 92 4.73 -6.58 -7.40
N LEU A 93 4.68 -6.27 -6.10
CA LEU A 93 5.28 -7.09 -5.06
C LEU A 93 4.64 -8.49 -5.01
N ILE A 94 3.31 -8.58 -5.07
CA ILE A 94 2.57 -9.86 -5.21
C ILE A 94 3.00 -10.59 -6.48
N TYR A 95 3.14 -9.87 -7.60
CA TYR A 95 3.59 -10.45 -8.86
C TYR A 95 4.99 -11.07 -8.77
N ILE A 96 5.94 -10.42 -8.09
CA ILE A 96 7.28 -10.99 -7.88
C ILE A 96 7.22 -12.18 -6.91
N MET A 97 6.49 -12.06 -5.80
CA MET A 97 6.38 -13.13 -4.80
C MET A 97 5.77 -14.41 -5.39
N THR A 98 4.88 -14.29 -6.38
CA THR A 98 4.26 -15.43 -7.07
C THR A 98 5.05 -15.91 -8.30
N ASN A 99 6.21 -15.32 -8.60
CA ASN A 99 7.00 -15.68 -9.76
C ASN A 99 8.12 -16.68 -9.45
N PHE A 100 7.81 -17.97 -9.57
CA PHE A 100 8.79 -19.05 -9.46
C PHE A 100 9.47 -19.43 -10.79
N SER A 101 9.26 -18.63 -11.83
CA SER A 101 9.78 -18.90 -13.18
C SER A 101 10.84 -17.87 -13.59
N ASN A 102 11.69 -18.22 -14.57
CA ASN A 102 12.65 -17.28 -15.15
C ASN A 102 11.99 -16.17 -16.01
N GLN A 103 10.67 -16.21 -16.21
CA GLN A 103 9.94 -15.21 -16.98
C GLN A 103 9.73 -13.95 -16.13
N LYS A 104 10.46 -12.88 -16.46
CA LYS A 104 10.38 -11.62 -15.71
C LYS A 104 9.17 -10.76 -16.07
N TRP A 105 8.66 -10.83 -17.30
CA TRP A 105 7.66 -9.89 -17.85
C TRP A 105 6.36 -10.58 -18.31
N ASN A 106 5.72 -11.35 -17.45
CA ASN A 106 4.45 -12.01 -17.75
C ASN A 106 3.27 -11.06 -17.49
N THR A 107 2.85 -10.34 -18.53
CA THR A 107 1.77 -9.34 -18.45
C THR A 107 0.41 -9.97 -18.10
N VAL A 108 0.14 -11.19 -18.57
CA VAL A 108 -1.12 -11.90 -18.28
C VAL A 108 -1.23 -12.19 -16.79
N ARG A 109 -0.16 -12.66 -16.15
CA ARG A 109 -0.14 -12.89 -14.70
C ARG A 109 -0.38 -11.58 -13.93
N PHE A 110 0.28 -10.49 -14.33
CA PHE A 110 0.08 -9.20 -13.68
C PHE A 110 -1.38 -8.73 -13.79
N LEU A 111 -1.98 -8.82 -14.98
CA LEU A 111 -3.40 -8.49 -15.17
C LEU A 111 -4.33 -9.37 -14.34
N LEU A 112 -4.05 -10.68 -14.26
CA LEU A 112 -4.83 -11.58 -13.41
C LEU A 112 -4.76 -11.16 -11.94
N ILE A 113 -3.59 -10.77 -11.43
CA ILE A 113 -3.45 -10.24 -10.06
C ILE A 113 -4.33 -9.00 -9.87
N ILE A 114 -4.28 -8.04 -10.79
CA ILE A 114 -5.08 -6.81 -10.72
C ILE A 114 -6.58 -7.11 -10.75
N ILE A 115 -7.01 -8.03 -11.62
CA ILE A 115 -8.41 -8.45 -11.74
C ILE A 115 -8.87 -9.14 -10.44
N LEU A 116 -8.07 -10.04 -9.88
CA LEU A 116 -8.41 -10.72 -8.63
C LEU A 116 -8.52 -9.71 -7.46
N ILE A 117 -7.59 -8.76 -7.37
CA ILE A 117 -7.65 -7.69 -6.38
C ILE A 117 -8.94 -6.88 -6.56
N PHE A 118 -9.27 -6.47 -7.78
CA PHE A 118 -10.49 -5.71 -8.06
C PHE A 118 -11.79 -6.48 -7.73
N LEU A 119 -11.83 -7.79 -8.03
CA LEU A 119 -13.03 -8.61 -7.83
C LEU A 119 -13.24 -9.04 -6.37
N PHE A 120 -12.15 -9.29 -5.63
CA PHE A 120 -12.23 -9.94 -4.31
C PHE A 120 -11.97 -9.01 -3.13
N ILE A 121 -11.44 -7.79 -3.36
CA ILE A 121 -11.37 -6.80 -2.27
C ILE A 121 -12.78 -6.28 -1.98
N PRO A 122 -13.25 -6.36 -0.71
CA PRO A 122 -14.54 -5.80 -0.34
C PRO A 122 -14.49 -4.27 -0.49
N GLN A 123 -15.57 -3.69 -1.01
CA GLN A 123 -15.75 -2.24 -1.09
C GLN A 123 -14.53 -1.52 -1.66
N PHE A 124 -14.17 -1.82 -2.92
CA PHE A 124 -12.96 -1.30 -3.57
C PHE A 124 -12.80 0.22 -3.43
N GLY A 125 -13.89 0.98 -3.52
CA GLY A 125 -13.90 2.42 -3.31
C GLY A 125 -13.43 2.82 -1.92
N GLU A 126 -14.00 2.22 -0.87
CA GLU A 126 -13.63 2.51 0.53
C GLU A 126 -12.22 1.99 0.87
N THR A 127 -11.84 0.84 0.33
CA THR A 127 -10.59 0.15 0.71
C THR A 127 -9.38 0.68 -0.03
N ILE A 128 -9.54 1.09 -1.30
CA ILE A 128 -8.42 1.41 -2.20
C ILE A 128 -8.40 2.89 -2.60
N LEU A 129 -9.56 3.54 -2.77
CA LEU A 129 -9.65 4.89 -3.33
C LEU A 129 -9.83 5.98 -2.27
N TRP A 130 -10.67 5.73 -1.27
CA TRP A 130 -10.92 6.65 -0.16
C TRP A 130 -9.65 6.85 0.67
N GLU A 131 -9.38 8.07 1.12
CA GLU A 131 -8.11 8.44 1.77
C GLU A 131 -7.88 7.71 3.08
N THR A 132 -8.78 7.92 4.03
CA THR A 132 -8.69 7.27 5.34
C THR A 132 -8.74 5.75 5.22
N GLY A 133 -9.62 5.22 4.35
CA GLY A 133 -9.73 3.79 4.12
C GLY A 133 -8.47 3.19 3.46
N SER A 134 -7.88 3.86 2.47
CA SER A 134 -6.64 3.42 1.83
C SER A 134 -5.46 3.37 2.80
N PHE A 135 -5.33 4.33 3.71
CA PHE A 135 -4.31 4.23 4.74
C PHE A 135 -4.59 3.11 5.75
N ASN A 136 -5.85 2.80 6.05
CA ASN A 136 -6.22 1.70 6.94
C ASN A 136 -5.99 0.32 6.30
N TYR A 137 -6.13 0.19 4.97
CA TYR A 137 -6.18 -1.12 4.34
C TYR A 137 -5.19 -1.34 3.18
N LEU A 138 -4.91 -0.34 2.35
CA LEU A 138 -3.97 -0.49 1.24
C LEU A 138 -2.53 -0.24 1.68
N TRP A 139 -2.25 0.91 2.27
CA TRP A 139 -0.88 1.32 2.61
C TRP A 139 -0.30 0.46 3.73
N THR A 140 -1.07 0.24 4.79
CA THR A 140 -0.76 -0.68 5.89
C THR A 140 -0.56 -2.11 5.40
N PHE A 141 -1.43 -2.61 4.52
CA PHE A 141 -1.21 -3.90 3.87
C PHE A 141 0.10 -3.93 3.08
N GLY A 142 0.45 -2.85 2.38
CA GLY A 142 1.73 -2.73 1.71
C GLY A 142 2.94 -2.85 2.64
N ILE A 143 2.87 -2.23 3.83
CA ILE A 143 3.92 -2.33 4.86
C ILE A 143 4.01 -3.77 5.40
N MET A 144 2.88 -4.37 5.77
CA MET A 144 2.82 -5.75 6.24
C MET A 144 3.33 -6.73 5.17
N LEU A 145 2.92 -6.54 3.91
CA LEU A 145 3.36 -7.36 2.79
C LEU A 145 4.85 -7.18 2.51
N LEU A 146 5.39 -5.97 2.63
CA LEU A 146 6.83 -5.73 2.51
C LEU A 146 7.60 -6.52 3.58
N PHE A 147 7.14 -6.51 4.83
CA PHE A 147 7.72 -7.30 5.92
C PHE A 147 7.69 -8.80 5.61
N VAL A 148 6.52 -9.33 5.23
CA VAL A 148 6.34 -10.75 4.87
C VAL A 148 7.18 -11.14 3.65
N SER A 149 7.30 -10.26 2.65
CA SER A 149 8.04 -10.53 1.42
C SER A 149 9.51 -10.83 1.69
N LYS A 150 10.11 -10.23 2.72
CA LYS A 150 11.50 -10.50 3.10
C LYS A 150 11.69 -11.93 3.59
N PHE A 151 10.79 -12.42 4.45
CA PHE A 151 10.80 -13.81 4.87
C PHE A 151 10.52 -14.76 3.72
N HIS A 152 9.55 -14.42 2.87
CA HIS A 152 9.23 -15.20 1.68
C HIS A 152 10.47 -15.43 0.80
N PHE A 153 11.18 -14.36 0.41
CA PHE A 153 12.36 -14.51 -0.44
C PHE A 153 13.53 -15.20 0.27
N ALA A 154 13.70 -14.98 1.59
CA ALA A 154 14.70 -15.70 2.37
C ALA A 154 14.47 -17.22 2.33
N VAL A 155 13.22 -17.67 2.50
CA VAL A 155 12.86 -19.09 2.44
C VAL A 155 13.03 -19.64 1.03
N ILE A 156 12.50 -18.96 0.01
CA ILE A 156 12.54 -19.44 -1.38
C ILE A 156 13.97 -19.52 -1.92
N ASN A 157 14.82 -18.55 -1.60
CA ASN A 157 16.22 -18.54 -2.06
C ASN A 157 17.15 -19.34 -1.15
N ASN A 158 16.64 -19.92 -0.05
CA ASN A 158 17.43 -20.54 1.00
C ASN A 158 18.54 -19.59 1.56
N ASP A 159 18.22 -18.31 1.59
CA ASP A 159 19.09 -17.24 2.05
C ASP A 159 18.92 -17.07 3.57
N LYS A 160 20.00 -17.31 4.32
CA LYS A 160 20.05 -16.92 5.73
C LYS A 160 20.28 -15.41 5.84
N MET A 161 19.60 -14.75 6.76
CA MET A 161 19.94 -13.38 7.14
C MET A 161 21.35 -13.39 7.75
N LYS A 162 22.32 -12.81 7.04
CA LYS A 162 23.75 -12.90 7.40
C LYS A 162 24.29 -11.62 8.03
N SER A 163 23.61 -10.49 7.82
CA SER A 163 24.11 -9.17 8.23
C SER A 163 23.33 -8.61 9.41
N SER A 164 24.04 -8.08 10.41
CA SER A 164 23.44 -7.38 11.57
C SER A 164 22.52 -6.24 11.16
N TRP A 165 22.82 -5.56 10.05
CA TRP A 165 21.94 -4.50 9.51
C TRP A 165 20.59 -5.03 9.03
N GLN A 166 20.53 -6.24 8.48
CA GLN A 166 19.27 -6.85 8.06
C GLN A 166 18.38 -7.17 9.26
N ILE A 167 18.98 -7.57 10.39
CA ILE A 167 18.25 -7.86 11.63
C ILE A 167 17.66 -6.57 12.20
N ILE A 168 18.47 -5.51 12.29
CA ILE A 168 18.01 -4.20 12.78
C ILE A 168 16.89 -3.66 11.88
N TYR A 169 17.06 -3.72 10.56
CA TYR A 169 16.02 -3.32 9.62
C TYR A 169 14.71 -4.11 9.80
N MET A 170 14.80 -5.44 9.93
CA MET A 170 13.62 -6.29 10.14
C MET A 170 12.95 -6.05 11.48
N PHE A 171 13.70 -5.72 12.53
CA PHE A 171 13.14 -5.36 13.83
C PHE A 171 12.27 -4.10 13.73
N PHE A 172 12.80 -3.01 13.15
CA PHE A 172 12.03 -1.78 12.99
C PHE A 172 10.87 -1.94 12.00
N LEU A 173 11.07 -2.65 10.88
CA LEU A 173 10.00 -2.92 9.93
C LEU A 173 8.88 -3.76 10.57
N GLY A 174 9.23 -4.71 11.44
CA GLY A 174 8.27 -5.52 12.19
C GLY A 174 7.45 -4.70 13.18
N ILE A 175 8.07 -3.73 13.88
CA ILE A 175 7.33 -2.78 14.73
C ILE A 175 6.34 -1.97 13.89
N VAL A 176 6.78 -1.36 12.80
CA VAL A 176 5.89 -0.56 11.94
C VAL A 176 4.77 -1.43 11.38
N ALA A 177 5.07 -2.64 10.91
CA ALA A 177 4.07 -3.59 10.40
C ALA A 177 3.09 -4.07 11.49
N GLY A 178 3.52 -4.19 12.74
CA GLY A 178 2.68 -4.61 13.86
C GLY A 178 1.72 -3.54 14.37
N TRP A 179 2.02 -2.26 14.12
CA TRP A 179 1.17 -1.10 14.44
C TRP A 179 0.36 -0.58 13.22
N CYS A 180 0.34 -1.36 12.14
CA CYS A 180 -0.49 -1.10 10.96
C CYS A 180 -1.98 -1.44 11.20
#